data_AF-A0A2H9T3Y2-F1
#
_entry.id   AF-A0A2H9T3Y2-F1
#
_cell.length_a   1.000
_cell.length_b   1.000
_cell.length_c   1.000
_cell.angle_alpha   90.00
_cell.angle_beta   90.00
_cell.angle_gamma   90.00
#
_symmetry.space_group_name_H-M   'P 1'
#
loop_
_entity.id
_entity.type
_entity.pdbx_description
1 polymer ?
#
loop_
_entity_poly.entity_id
_entity_poly.type
_entity_poly.pdbx_seq_one_letter_code
_entity_poly.pdbx_strand_id
1 'polypeptide(L)'
;MASQKLGCEVQEMDGEQDHVHLLIAYPPKLSISLIVNNLKATASRRLRELNPELKMISKNGALWSRAYFACSVGGAPIEVLKQYIEQQETPK
;
A
#
# COMPACT_ATOMS: atom_id res chain seq x y z
N MET A 1 -11.38 -5.26 -3.89
CA MET A 1 -10.07 -4.92 -4.52
C MET A 1 -8.93 -5.68 -3.83
N ALA A 2 -7.72 -5.74 -4.40
CA ALA A 2 -6.60 -6.54 -3.86
C ALA A 2 -6.22 -6.18 -2.41
N SER A 3 -6.29 -4.89 -2.08
CA SER A 3 -6.11 -4.33 -0.74
C SER A 3 -7.06 -4.95 0.30
N GLN A 4 -8.35 -5.11 -0.03
CA GLN A 4 -9.36 -5.65 0.88
C GLN A 4 -9.10 -7.12 1.27
N LYS A 5 -8.47 -7.92 0.39
CA LYS A 5 -8.09 -9.30 0.73
C LYS A 5 -6.99 -9.37 1.78
N LEU A 6 -6.20 -8.32 1.91
CA LEU A 6 -5.17 -8.16 2.93
C LEU A 6 -5.70 -7.42 4.18
N GLY A 7 -6.96 -7.00 4.18
CA GLY A 7 -7.50 -6.11 5.21
C GLY A 7 -6.93 -4.69 5.15
N CYS A 8 -6.34 -4.30 4.03
CA CYS A 8 -5.90 -2.93 3.79
C CYS A 8 -7.04 -2.09 3.19
N GLU A 9 -7.10 -0.84 3.59
CA GLU A 9 -8.04 0.16 3.08
C GLU A 9 -7.25 1.26 2.35
N VAL A 10 -7.67 1.58 1.12
CA VAL A 10 -7.12 2.72 0.37
C VAL A 10 -7.94 3.92 0.78
N GLN A 11 -7.32 4.86 1.50
CA GLN A 11 -7.97 6.08 1.95
C GLN A 11 -7.96 7.13 0.86
N GLU A 12 -6.83 7.27 0.15
CA GLU A 12 -6.68 8.17 -0.98
C GLU A 12 -5.78 7.55 -2.06
N MET A 13 -6.03 7.92 -3.31
CA MET A 13 -5.25 7.49 -4.47
C MET A 13 -5.23 8.61 -5.50
N ASP A 14 -4.03 8.93 -5.97
CA ASP A 14 -3.81 9.83 -7.11
C ASP A 14 -2.59 9.35 -7.91
N GLY A 15 -2.29 9.97 -9.04
CA GLY A 15 -1.14 9.60 -9.83
C GLY A 15 -0.86 10.51 -11.01
N GLU A 16 0.36 10.37 -11.52
CA GLU A 16 0.86 11.04 -12.70
C GLU A 16 0.97 10.03 -13.85
N GLN A 17 1.43 10.49 -15.01
CA GLN A 17 1.59 9.64 -16.20
C GLN A 17 2.53 8.44 -15.98
N ASP A 18 3.50 8.55 -15.07
CA ASP A 18 4.57 7.57 -14.87
C ASP A 18 4.61 6.93 -13.46
N HIS A 19 3.80 7.42 -12.50
CA HIS A 19 3.76 6.86 -11.14
C HIS A 19 2.42 7.10 -10.43
N VAL A 20 2.17 6.35 -9.36
CA VAL A 20 0.95 6.45 -8.55
C VAL A 20 1.28 6.65 -7.07
N HIS A 21 0.45 7.42 -6.37
CA HIS A 21 0.51 7.67 -4.93
C HIS A 21 -0.69 7.02 -4.25
N LEU A 22 -0.46 6.35 -3.12
CA LEU A 22 -1.50 5.67 -2.37
C LEU A 22 -1.36 5.98 -0.88
N LEU A 23 -2.43 6.48 -0.26
CA LEU A 23 -2.58 6.53 1.19
C LEU A 23 -3.36 5.29 1.64
N ILE A 24 -2.72 4.45 2.45
CA ILE A 24 -3.26 3.14 2.83
C ILE A 24 -3.23 2.99 4.34
N ALA A 25 -4.39 2.67 4.93
CA ALA A 25 -4.47 2.09 6.26
C ALA A 25 -4.33 0.56 6.13
N TYR A 26 -3.45 -0.06 6.93
CA TYR A 26 -3.18 -1.50 6.82
C TYR A 26 -2.91 -2.16 8.17
N PRO A 27 -3.17 -3.48 8.30
CA PRO A 27 -2.86 -4.21 9.53
C PRO A 27 -1.35 -4.25 9.82
N PRO A 28 -0.91 -3.99 11.07
CA PRO A 28 0.52 -3.88 11.40
C PRO A 28 1.31 -5.20 11.24
N LYS A 29 0.61 -6.34 11.18
CA LYS A 29 1.20 -7.65 10.91
C LYS A 29 1.71 -7.84 9.48
N LEU A 30 1.35 -6.95 8.56
CA LEU A 30 1.75 -7.04 7.16
C LEU A 30 3.01 -6.21 6.91
N SER A 31 3.97 -6.77 6.17
CA SER A 31 5.09 -5.99 5.68
C SER A 31 4.65 -5.08 4.53
N ILE A 32 5.24 -3.88 4.47
CA ILE A 32 5.01 -2.93 3.37
C ILE A 32 5.36 -3.56 2.03
N SER A 33 6.45 -4.33 1.96
CA SER A 33 6.87 -5.03 0.74
C SER A 33 5.83 -6.02 0.22
N LEU A 34 5.17 -6.77 1.11
CA LEU A 34 4.08 -7.68 0.75
C LEU A 34 2.90 -6.92 0.14
N ILE A 35 2.51 -5.82 0.77
CA ILE A 35 1.38 -4.97 0.32
C ILE A 35 1.69 -4.41 -1.07
N VAL A 36 2.85 -3.76 -1.24
CA VAL A 36 3.25 -3.14 -2.51
C VAL A 36 3.35 -4.18 -3.64
N ASN A 37 3.95 -5.34 -3.37
CA ASN A 37 4.05 -6.41 -4.37
C ASN A 37 2.67 -6.92 -4.80
N ASN A 38 1.76 -7.11 -3.85
CA ASN A 38 0.41 -7.57 -4.16
C ASN A 38 -0.38 -6.55 -4.98
N LEU A 39 -0.27 -5.26 -4.62
CA LEU A 39 -0.91 -4.15 -5.34
C LEU A 39 -0.37 -4.06 -6.76
N LYS A 40 0.95 -4.00 -6.94
CA LYS A 40 1.60 -3.92 -8.26
C LYS A 40 1.24 -5.11 -9.14
N ALA A 41 1.28 -6.33 -8.61
CA ALA A 41 0.94 -7.53 -9.37
C ALA A 41 -0.54 -7.55 -9.78
N THR A 42 -1.45 -7.25 -8.85
CA THR A 42 -2.88 -7.27 -9.15
C THR A 42 -3.28 -6.14 -10.10
N ALA A 43 -2.73 -4.94 -9.91
CA ALA A 43 -2.93 -3.81 -10.80
C ALA A 43 -2.37 -4.12 -12.20
N SER A 44 -1.18 -4.72 -12.30
CA SER A 44 -0.60 -5.12 -13.59
C SER A 44 -1.51 -6.06 -14.36
N ARG A 45 -2.02 -7.09 -13.68
CA ARG A 45 -2.94 -8.05 -14.31
C ARG A 45 -4.20 -7.34 -14.80
N ARG A 46 -4.86 -6.58 -13.93
CA ARG A 46 -6.13 -5.92 -14.25
C ARG A 46 -5.99 -4.86 -15.35
N LEU A 47 -4.91 -4.08 -15.33
CA LEU A 47 -4.65 -3.08 -16.37
C LEU A 47 -4.40 -3.74 -17.73
N ARG A 48 -3.68 -4.86 -17.79
CA ARG A 48 -3.46 -5.62 -19.03
C ARG A 48 -4.73 -6.32 -19.55
N GLU A 49 -5.65 -6.69 -18.66
CA GLU A 49 -6.96 -7.22 -19.04
C GLU A 49 -7.85 -6.14 -19.65
N LEU A 50 -7.84 -4.92 -19.08
CA LEU A 50 -8.62 -3.78 -19.54
C LEU A 50 -8.03 -3.10 -20.78
N ASN A 51 -6.71 -3.18 -20.96
CA ASN A 51 -5.97 -2.48 -22.02
C ASN A 51 -5.02 -3.49 -22.71
N PRO A 52 -5.53 -4.33 -23.63
CA PRO A 52 -4.74 -5.36 -24.30
C PRO A 52 -3.47 -4.82 -25.00
N GLU A 53 -3.50 -3.57 -25.46
CA GLU A 53 -2.38 -2.86 -26.09
C GLU A 53 -1.17 -2.69 -25.15
N LEU A 54 -1.37 -2.64 -23.82
CA LEU A 54 -0.27 -2.59 -22.84
C LEU A 54 0.60 -3.85 -22.87
N LYS A 55 0.12 -4.95 -23.47
CA LYS A 55 0.94 -6.15 -23.70
C LYS A 55 2.09 -5.88 -24.67
N MET A 56 1.93 -4.92 -25.58
CA MET A 56 2.92 -4.60 -26.62
C MET A 56 3.95 -3.55 -26.16
N ILE A 57 3.62 -2.71 -25.19
CA ILE A 57 4.45 -1.55 -24.76
C ILE A 57 5.63 -1.99 -23.88
N SER A 58 5.47 -3.08 -23.14
CA SER A 58 6.45 -3.51 -22.16
C SER A 58 7.54 -4.39 -22.80
N LYS A 59 8.64 -3.77 -23.26
CA LYS A 59 9.80 -4.49 -23.86
C LYS A 59 10.39 -5.59 -22.97
N ASN A 60 10.18 -5.51 -21.65
CA ASN A 60 10.64 -6.47 -20.64
C ASN A 60 9.48 -7.20 -19.90
N GLY A 61 8.23 -7.00 -20.32
CA GLY A 61 7.05 -7.59 -19.68
C GLY A 61 6.63 -7.00 -18.32
N ALA A 62 7.39 -6.07 -17.72
CA ALA A 62 7.03 -5.38 -16.49
C ALA A 62 6.24 -4.08 -16.74
N LEU A 63 5.13 -3.88 -16.00
CA LEU A 63 4.36 -2.62 -16.02
C LEU A 63 4.91 -1.61 -15.00
N TRP A 64 5.29 -2.09 -13.82
CA TRP A 64 5.82 -1.26 -12.74
C TRP A 64 7.33 -1.40 -12.62
N SER A 65 8.00 -0.32 -12.21
CA SER A 65 9.37 -0.42 -11.68
C SER A 65 9.43 -1.39 -10.51
N ARG A 66 10.58 -2.06 -10.34
CA ARG A 66 10.84 -2.91 -9.16
C ARG A 66 10.87 -2.08 -7.87
N ALA A 67 11.36 -0.84 -7.95
CA ALA A 67 11.47 0.06 -6.81
C ALA A 67 10.10 0.63 -6.39
N TYR A 68 9.98 1.00 -5.11
CA TYR A 68 8.84 1.73 -4.57
C TYR A 68 9.31 2.64 -3.44
N PHE A 69 8.54 3.69 -3.17
CA PHE A 69 8.72 4.56 -2.02
C PHE A 69 7.63 4.26 -0.98
N ALA A 70 7.98 4.34 0.30
CA ALA A 70 7.04 4.20 1.40
C ALA A 70 7.46 5.08 2.56
N CYS A 71 6.51 5.77 3.16
CA CYS A 71 6.69 6.63 4.32
C CYS A 71 5.46 6.51 5.22
N SER A 72 5.66 6.50 6.54
CA SER A 72 4.57 6.60 7.49
C SER A 72 4.06 8.03 7.55
N VAL A 73 2.74 8.21 7.45
CA VAL A 73 2.08 9.50 7.65
C VAL A 73 1.13 9.38 8.84
N GLY A 74 1.18 10.36 9.74
CA GLY A 74 0.42 10.33 10.98
C GLY A 74 1.05 9.44 12.06
N GLY A 75 1.45 10.07 13.16
CA GLY A 75 1.65 9.41 14.44
C GLY A 75 0.48 9.75 15.35
N ALA A 76 0.15 8.87 16.30
CA ALA A 76 -0.64 9.30 17.44
C ALA A 76 0.11 10.47 18.12
N PRO A 77 -0.56 11.58 18.46
CA PRO A 77 0.04 12.62 19.28
C PRO A 77 0.70 11.98 20.51
N ILE A 78 1.84 12.52 20.95
CA ILE A 78 2.58 11.98 22.10
C ILE A 78 1.65 11.86 23.32
N GLU A 79 0.71 12.78 23.45
CA GLU A 79 -0.32 12.85 24.47
C GLU A 79 -1.24 11.63 24.44
N VAL A 80 -1.66 11.18 23.26
CA VAL A 80 -2.50 9.98 23.08
C VAL A 80 -1.72 8.71 23.43
N LEU A 81 -0.43 8.65 23.05
CA LEU A 81 0.45 7.52 23.42
C LEU A 81 0.68 7.44 24.93
N LYS A 82 0.90 8.59 25.59
CA LYS A 82 1.05 8.66 27.06
C LYS A 82 -0.21 8.17 27.77
N GLN A 83 -1.37 8.68 27.37
CA GLN A 83 -2.65 8.24 27.93
C GLN A 83 -2.89 6.73 27.73
N TYR A 84 -2.55 6.20 26.54
CA TYR A 84 -2.64 4.77 26.29
C TYR A 84 -1.76 3.95 27.27
N ILE A 85 -0.52 4.38 27.52
CA ILE A 85 0.41 3.72 28.44
C ILE A 85 -0.10 3.77 29.88
N GLU A 86 -0.59 4.93 30.34
CA GLU A 86 -1.15 5.11 31.68
C GLU A 86 -2.38 4.24 31.94
N GLN A 87 -3.14 3.91 30.89
CA GLN A 87 -4.34 3.07 30.96
C GLN A 87 -4.05 1.57 30.86
N GLN A 88 -2.81 1.15 30.60
CA GLN A 88 -2.46 -0.28 30.63
C GLN A 88 -2.26 -0.77 32.06
N GLU A 89 -2.79 -1.96 32.39
CA GLU A 89 -2.55 -2.58 33.68
C GLU A 89 -1.05 -2.87 33.86
N THR A 90 -0.48 -2.40 34.98
CA THR A 90 0.89 -2.75 35.34
C THR A 90 0.96 -4.23 35.74
N PRO A 91 1.77 -5.06 35.07
CA PRO A 91 1.97 -6.45 35.48
C PRO A 91 2.48 -6.54 36.92
N LYS A 92 1.97 -7.50 37.69
CA LYS A 92 2.42 -7.79 39.06
C LYS A 92 3.66 -8.67 39.08
#